data_AF-A0A938RER5-F1
#
_entry.id   AF-A0A938RER5-F1
#
_cell.length_a   1.000
_cell.length_b   1.000
_cell.length_c   1.000
_cell.angle_alpha   90.00
_cell.angle_beta   90.00
_cell.angle_gamma   90.00
#
_symmetry.space_group_name_H-M   'P 1'
#
loop_
_entity.id
_entity.type
_entity.pdbx_description
1 polymer ?
#
loop_
_entity_poly.entity_id
_entity_poly.type
_entity_poly.pdbx_seq_one_letter_code
_entity_poly.pdbx_strand_id
1 'polypeptide(L)'
;MPPRVLLINPWIHDVAAYDLWLKPVGLLVIGRMLRSCGIEAALIDCLDCGQPAQRVARPQAPVRKGDGSGHFHKKNLPCPEILRQFSMPFRRYGISPEALRSAIAEQPRPDAVFVGSMMTYWYTGVIETIAHVRRCLPGVPVFLGGVYASLCPEHARASSTADRVFTGAFAPAMLKEMGFPP
;
A
#
# COMPACT_ATOMS: atom_id res chain seq x y z
N MET A 1 -22.16 -12.44 7.49
CA MET A 1 -20.99 -12.64 6.59
C MET A 1 -19.74 -12.44 7.43
N PRO A 2 -18.64 -13.19 7.18
CA PRO A 2 -17.39 -12.95 7.90
C PRO A 2 -16.88 -11.52 7.62
N PRO A 3 -16.24 -10.84 8.58
CA PRO A 3 -15.64 -9.54 8.33
C PRO A 3 -14.59 -9.63 7.22
N ARG A 4 -14.41 -8.54 6.47
CA ARG A 4 -13.46 -8.47 5.35
C ARG A 4 -12.50 -7.31 5.50
N VAL A 5 -11.22 -7.60 5.35
CA VAL A 5 -10.14 -6.61 5.37
C VAL A 5 -9.49 -6.53 4.00
N LEU A 6 -9.31 -5.30 3.51
CA LEU A 6 -8.50 -5.01 2.33
C LEU A 6 -7.08 -4.63 2.76
N LEU A 7 -6.10 -5.42 2.39
CA LEU A 7 -4.68 -5.16 2.60
C LEU A 7 -4.14 -4.41 1.40
N ILE A 8 -3.39 -3.32 1.62
CA ILE A 8 -2.80 -2.54 0.53
C ILE A 8 -1.31 -2.32 0.77
N ASN A 9 -0.49 -2.81 -0.16
CA ASN A 9 0.91 -2.39 -0.27
C ASN A 9 0.95 -1.08 -1.07
N PRO A 10 1.42 0.04 -0.48
CA PRO A 10 1.32 1.35 -1.11
C PRO A 10 2.33 1.55 -2.24
N TRP A 11 2.14 2.64 -2.99
CA TRP A 11 3.14 3.10 -3.96
C TRP A 11 4.46 3.49 -3.30
N ILE A 12 5.53 3.41 -4.09
CA ILE A 12 6.82 4.00 -3.76
C ILE A 12 6.92 5.36 -4.45
N HIS A 13 7.22 6.40 -3.68
CA HIS A 13 7.61 7.71 -4.18
C HIS A 13 9.08 7.92 -3.89
N ASP A 14 9.89 8.01 -4.94
CA ASP A 14 11.34 8.01 -4.79
C ASP A 14 12.06 8.56 -6.04
N VAL A 15 13.37 8.77 -5.93
CA VAL A 15 14.25 9.05 -7.06
C VAL A 15 14.57 7.78 -7.85
N ALA A 16 14.67 6.63 -7.19
CA ALA A 16 15.01 5.34 -7.79
C ALA A 16 14.35 4.18 -7.04
N ALA A 17 13.67 3.30 -7.77
CA ALA A 17 13.21 2.01 -7.26
C ALA A 17 13.31 0.95 -8.35
N TYR A 18 13.70 -0.26 -7.96
CA TYR A 18 13.84 -1.42 -8.84
C TYR A 18 13.24 -2.64 -8.16
N ASP A 19 12.59 -3.50 -8.94
CA ASP A 19 11.98 -4.71 -8.43
C ASP A 19 13.01 -5.85 -8.41
N LEU A 20 13.62 -6.04 -7.24
CA LEU A 20 14.39 -7.24 -6.89
C LEU A 20 13.50 -8.25 -6.17
N TRP A 21 12.39 -8.62 -6.82
CA TRP A 21 11.37 -9.53 -6.27
C TRP A 21 10.73 -8.99 -4.98
N LEU A 22 10.45 -7.70 -4.95
CA LEU A 22 9.86 -7.06 -3.79
C LEU A 22 8.46 -7.63 -3.55
N LYS A 23 8.21 -8.08 -2.32
CA LYS A 23 6.90 -8.58 -1.88
C LYS A 23 6.55 -8.02 -0.51
N PRO A 24 5.27 -7.69 -0.26
CA PRO A 24 4.82 -7.16 1.02
C PRO A 24 4.64 -8.28 2.05
N VAL A 25 5.73 -8.95 2.43
CA VAL A 25 5.70 -10.14 3.31
C VAL A 25 4.94 -9.89 4.61
N GLY A 26 5.10 -8.71 5.21
CA GLY A 26 4.35 -8.33 6.42
C GLY A 26 2.83 -8.38 6.21
N LEU A 27 2.32 -7.86 5.09
CA LEU A 27 0.89 -7.92 4.77
C LEU A 27 0.45 -9.36 4.45
N LEU A 28 1.28 -10.17 3.81
CA LEU A 28 0.95 -11.59 3.55
C LEU A 28 0.81 -12.38 4.86
N VAL A 29 1.70 -12.14 5.81
CA VAL A 29 1.63 -12.75 7.15
C VAL A 29 0.38 -12.28 7.89
N ILE A 30 0.07 -10.99 7.87
CA ILE A 30 -1.15 -10.45 8.46
C ILE A 30 -2.40 -11.05 7.81
N GLY A 31 -2.43 -11.16 6.48
CA GLY A 31 -3.53 -11.80 5.75
C GLY A 31 -3.76 -13.25 6.15
N ARG A 32 -2.69 -14.00 6.43
CA ARG A 32 -2.80 -15.36 6.99
C ARG A 32 -3.40 -15.35 8.41
N MET A 33 -2.93 -14.45 9.28
CA MET A 33 -3.42 -14.32 10.65
C MET A 33 -4.91 -13.93 10.69
N LEU A 34 -5.32 -12.98 9.84
CA LEU A 34 -6.73 -12.60 9.67
C LEU A 34 -7.60 -13.80 9.29
N ARG A 35 -7.15 -14.59 8.30
CA ARG A 35 -7.87 -15.80 7.87
C ARG A 35 -7.98 -16.84 8.98
N SER A 36 -6.96 -17.01 9.82
CA SER A 36 -7.06 -17.91 10.99
C SER A 36 -8.05 -17.42 12.05
N CYS A 37 -8.38 -16.13 12.08
CA CYS A 37 -9.41 -15.54 12.92
C CYS A 37 -10.79 -15.48 12.24
N GLY A 38 -10.99 -16.16 11.10
CA GLY A 38 -12.25 -16.14 10.36
C GLY A 38 -12.54 -14.83 9.62
N ILE A 39 -11.54 -13.97 9.44
CA ILE A 39 -11.65 -12.71 8.71
C ILE A 39 -11.15 -12.92 7.27
N GLU A 40 -11.95 -12.52 6.29
CA GLU A 40 -11.54 -12.54 4.90
C GLU A 40 -10.49 -11.46 4.63
N ALA A 41 -9.47 -11.80 3.84
CA ALA A 41 -8.40 -10.88 3.48
C ALA A 41 -8.14 -10.90 1.97
N ALA A 42 -8.23 -9.73 1.35
CA ALA A 42 -7.83 -9.47 -0.03
C ALA A 42 -6.61 -8.54 -0.05
N LEU A 43 -5.70 -8.73 -1.01
CA LEU A 43 -4.49 -7.91 -1.15
C LEU A 43 -4.52 -7.15 -2.47
N ILE A 44 -4.31 -5.84 -2.41
CA ILE A 44 -3.92 -5.02 -3.56
C ILE A 44 -2.47 -4.60 -3.37
N ASP A 45 -1.62 -4.97 -4.32
CA ASP A 45 -0.22 -4.57 -4.32
C ASP A 45 0.02 -3.49 -5.38
N CYS A 46 0.20 -2.24 -4.94
CA CYS A 46 0.46 -1.13 -5.84
C CYS A 46 1.80 -1.26 -6.58
N LEU A 47 2.68 -2.19 -6.21
CA LEU A 47 3.95 -2.44 -6.89
C LEU A 47 3.89 -3.65 -7.84
N ASP A 48 2.82 -4.45 -7.76
CA ASP A 48 2.65 -5.63 -8.61
C ASP A 48 2.14 -5.24 -10.00
N CYS A 49 3.09 -5.05 -10.93
CA CYS A 49 2.81 -4.72 -12.32
C CYS A 49 2.29 -5.92 -13.14
N GLY A 50 2.25 -7.13 -12.54
CA GLY A 50 1.89 -8.38 -13.23
C GLY A 50 0.40 -8.69 -13.24
N GLN A 51 -0.43 -7.95 -12.49
CA GLN A 51 -1.84 -8.27 -12.33
C GLN A 51 -2.62 -8.16 -13.65
N PRO A 52 -3.57 -9.09 -13.91
CA PRO A 52 -4.33 -9.13 -15.18
C PRO A 52 -5.01 -7.81 -15.54
N ALA A 53 -5.58 -7.11 -14.55
CA ALA A 53 -6.25 -5.81 -14.72
C ALA A 53 -5.35 -4.73 -15.33
N GLN A 54 -4.03 -4.86 -15.18
CA GLN A 54 -3.06 -3.89 -15.71
C GLN A 54 -2.56 -4.24 -17.11
N ARG A 55 -2.62 -5.52 -17.52
CA ARG A 55 -2.29 -5.94 -18.88
C ARG A 55 -3.22 -5.31 -19.91
N VAL A 56 -4.45 -5.02 -19.51
CA VAL A 56 -5.48 -4.41 -20.36
C VAL A 56 -5.21 -2.91 -20.61
N ALA A 57 -4.51 -2.24 -19.70
CA ALA A 57 -4.41 -0.78 -19.71
C ALA A 57 -3.19 -0.20 -20.46
N ARG A 58 -2.09 -0.95 -20.66
CA ARG A 58 -0.86 -0.40 -21.28
C ARG A 58 -0.03 -1.41 -22.08
N PRO A 59 0.29 -1.14 -23.37
CA PRO A 59 1.12 -2.01 -24.21
C PRO A 59 2.64 -1.94 -23.94
N GLN A 60 3.12 -1.06 -23.04
CA GLN A 60 4.54 -0.92 -22.70
C GLN A 60 4.80 -1.25 -21.22
N ALA A 61 4.54 -2.51 -20.85
CA ALA A 61 5.01 -3.04 -19.57
C ALA A 61 6.54 -2.91 -19.48
N PRO A 62 7.10 -2.52 -18.31
CA PRO A 62 8.54 -2.45 -18.14
C PRO A 62 9.17 -3.83 -18.39
N VAL A 63 10.31 -3.82 -19.07
CA VAL A 63 11.04 -5.05 -19.39
C VAL A 63 11.41 -5.77 -18.10
N ARG A 64 11.01 -7.04 -18.02
CA ARG A 64 11.45 -7.98 -16.97
C ARG A 64 12.62 -8.80 -17.50
N LYS A 65 13.59 -9.08 -16.64
CA LYS A 65 14.68 -10.01 -16.91
C LYS A 65 14.18 -11.45 -16.80
N GLY A 66 14.94 -12.40 -17.34
CA GLY A 66 14.62 -13.82 -17.28
C GLY A 66 14.57 -14.40 -15.86
N ASP A 67 15.22 -13.75 -14.91
CA ASP A 67 15.15 -14.08 -13.47
C ASP A 67 13.88 -13.53 -12.79
N GLY A 68 13.04 -12.81 -13.53
CA GLY A 68 11.83 -12.19 -13.03
C GLY A 68 12.01 -10.84 -12.37
N SER A 69 13.22 -10.27 -12.25
CA SER A 69 13.45 -8.90 -11.75
C SER A 69 13.17 -7.84 -12.83
N GLY A 70 13.02 -6.56 -12.46
CA GLY A 70 12.82 -5.52 -13.48
C GLY A 70 12.50 -4.13 -12.93
N HIS A 71 12.29 -3.19 -13.84
CA HIS A 71 11.77 -1.88 -13.45
C HIS A 71 10.28 -1.96 -13.12
N PHE A 72 9.83 -1.14 -12.16
CA PHE A 72 8.40 -0.85 -12.02
C PHE A 72 7.92 0.09 -13.12
N HIS A 73 6.61 0.11 -13.36
CA HIS A 73 5.99 1.26 -14.00
C HIS A 73 6.30 2.51 -13.17
N LYS A 74 6.63 3.62 -13.83
CA LYS A 74 6.95 4.87 -13.13
C LYS A 74 6.36 6.09 -13.82
N LYS A 75 5.94 7.08 -13.03
CA LYS A 75 5.44 8.37 -13.49
C LYS A 75 6.16 9.49 -12.74
N ASN A 76 6.62 10.51 -13.44
CA ASN A 76 7.23 11.67 -12.80
C ASN A 76 6.21 12.38 -11.88
N LEU A 77 6.69 12.83 -10.74
CA LEU A 77 5.98 13.64 -9.76
C LEU A 77 6.70 14.98 -9.58
N PRO A 78 6.02 16.01 -9.07
CA PRO A 78 6.69 17.21 -8.58
C PRO A 78 7.75 16.82 -7.54
N CYS A 79 8.96 17.36 -7.70
CA CYS A 79 10.02 17.12 -6.74
C CYS A 79 9.65 17.78 -5.40
N PRO A 80 9.70 17.05 -4.27
CA PRO A 80 9.51 17.61 -2.94
C PRO A 80 10.46 18.78 -2.71
N GLU A 81 10.00 19.81 -1.99
CA GLU A 81 10.78 21.03 -1.77
C GLU A 81 12.15 20.74 -1.15
N ILE A 82 12.21 19.83 -0.18
CA ILE A 82 13.45 19.40 0.48
C ILE A 82 14.47 18.75 -0.48
N LEU A 83 14.01 18.22 -1.62
CA LEU A 83 14.85 17.59 -2.63
C LEU A 83 15.11 18.46 -3.86
N ARG A 84 14.49 19.66 -3.96
CA ARG A 84 14.64 20.55 -5.13
C ARG A 84 16.10 20.90 -5.42
N GLN A 85 16.90 21.09 -4.38
CA GLN A 85 18.32 21.44 -4.51
C GLN A 85 19.15 20.39 -5.26
N PHE A 86 18.72 19.13 -5.28
CA PHE A 86 19.46 18.05 -5.92
C PHE A 86 19.06 17.84 -7.40
N SER A 87 18.04 18.55 -7.90
CA SER A 87 17.52 18.42 -9.27
C SER A 87 17.23 16.97 -9.71
N MET A 88 16.90 16.11 -8.74
CA MET A 88 16.67 14.69 -8.98
C MET A 88 15.25 14.45 -9.50
N PRO A 89 15.05 13.48 -10.41
CA PRO A 89 13.72 13.10 -10.86
C PRO A 89 13.00 12.36 -9.73
N PHE A 90 11.93 12.93 -9.19
CA PHE A 90 11.06 12.26 -8.23
C PHE A 90 9.91 11.58 -8.96
N ARG A 91 9.62 10.32 -8.63
CA ARG A 91 8.68 9.48 -9.38
C ARG A 91 7.81 8.65 -8.46
N ARG A 92 6.57 8.40 -8.89
CA ARG A 92 5.75 7.30 -8.38
C ARG A 92 6.11 6.03 -9.11
N TYR A 93 6.37 4.96 -8.37
CA TYR A 93 6.59 3.61 -8.88
C TYR A 93 5.41 2.71 -8.54
N GLY A 94 5.03 1.87 -9.50
CA GLY A 94 3.91 0.96 -9.40
C GLY A 94 2.75 1.29 -10.36
N ILE A 95 1.59 0.74 -10.03
CA ILE A 95 0.36 0.82 -10.82
C ILE A 95 -0.14 2.26 -10.96
N SER A 96 -1.00 2.53 -11.94
CA SER A 96 -1.61 3.86 -12.02
C SER A 96 -2.66 4.07 -10.92
N PRO A 97 -2.97 5.31 -10.53
CA PRO A 97 -4.07 5.62 -9.62
C PRO A 97 -5.40 5.09 -10.14
N GLU A 98 -5.61 5.11 -11.45
CA GLU A 98 -6.79 4.54 -12.10
C GLU A 98 -6.88 3.04 -11.82
N ALA A 99 -5.76 2.32 -11.97
CA ALA A 99 -5.70 0.89 -11.69
C ALA A 99 -5.96 0.58 -10.21
N LEU A 100 -5.45 1.39 -9.27
CA LEU A 100 -5.79 1.23 -7.84
C LEU A 100 -7.29 1.43 -7.63
N ARG A 101 -7.88 2.48 -8.20
CA ARG A 101 -9.32 2.77 -8.03
C ARG A 101 -10.19 1.64 -8.60
N SER A 102 -9.85 1.13 -9.78
CA SER A 102 -10.53 -0.02 -10.39
C SER A 102 -10.39 -1.28 -9.53
N ALA A 103 -9.17 -1.59 -9.07
CA ALA A 103 -8.93 -2.75 -8.21
C ALA A 103 -9.72 -2.66 -6.89
N ILE A 104 -9.86 -1.48 -6.30
CA ILE A 104 -10.70 -1.27 -5.12
C ILE A 104 -12.19 -1.46 -5.47
N ALA A 105 -12.65 -0.94 -6.61
CA ALA A 105 -14.05 -1.02 -7.03
C ALA A 105 -14.49 -2.46 -7.38
N GLU A 106 -13.56 -3.31 -7.82
CA GLU A 106 -13.80 -4.73 -8.10
C GLU A 106 -13.91 -5.59 -6.83
N GLN A 107 -13.49 -5.07 -5.67
CA GLN A 107 -13.64 -5.77 -4.40
C GLN A 107 -15.02 -5.54 -3.79
N PRO A 108 -15.59 -6.56 -3.11
CA PRO A 108 -16.64 -6.33 -2.13
C PRO A 108 -16.18 -5.27 -1.11
N ARG A 109 -17.09 -4.40 -0.70
CA ARG A 109 -16.80 -3.35 0.27
C ARG A 109 -16.21 -3.96 1.56
N PRO A 110 -14.99 -3.58 1.97
CA PRO A 110 -14.37 -4.13 3.18
C PRO A 110 -14.87 -3.40 4.45
N ASP A 111 -14.73 -4.06 5.60
CA ASP A 111 -14.98 -3.50 6.92
C ASP A 111 -13.81 -2.65 7.42
N ALA A 112 -12.59 -2.93 6.96
CA ALA A 112 -11.42 -2.08 7.18
C ALA A 112 -10.38 -2.20 6.06
N VAL A 113 -9.52 -1.20 5.95
CA VAL A 113 -8.35 -1.21 5.06
C VAL A 113 -7.07 -1.15 5.89
N PHE A 114 -6.16 -2.10 5.68
CA PHE A 114 -4.85 -2.09 6.32
C PHE A 114 -3.80 -1.71 5.28
N VAL A 115 -3.12 -0.59 5.51
CA VAL A 115 -2.05 -0.11 4.62
C VAL A 115 -0.72 -0.44 5.26
N GLY A 116 0.12 -1.18 4.53
CA GLY A 116 1.49 -1.46 4.93
C GLY A 116 2.42 -0.28 4.70
N SER A 117 3.60 -0.30 5.31
CA SER A 117 4.65 0.68 5.03
C SER A 117 6.03 0.06 5.25
N MET A 118 6.97 0.32 4.35
CA MET A 118 8.26 -0.41 4.31
C MET A 118 9.47 0.46 4.63
N MET A 119 9.60 1.65 4.04
CA MET A 119 10.70 2.56 4.34
C MET A 119 10.17 3.94 4.71
N THR A 120 10.85 4.59 5.66
CA THR A 120 10.41 5.87 6.23
C THR A 120 10.31 6.96 5.17
N TYR A 121 11.26 7.02 4.23
CA TYR A 121 11.29 8.04 3.18
C TYR A 121 10.28 7.81 2.04
N TRP A 122 9.65 6.64 1.97
CA TRP A 122 8.55 6.36 1.02
C TRP A 122 7.19 6.89 1.50
N TYR A 123 7.13 7.58 2.63
CA TYR A 123 5.89 8.02 3.27
C TYR A 123 4.95 8.80 2.36
N THR A 124 5.46 9.58 1.39
CA THR A 124 4.59 10.34 0.47
C THR A 124 3.76 9.42 -0.44
N GLY A 125 4.28 8.24 -0.79
CA GLY A 125 3.52 7.21 -1.52
C GLY A 125 2.46 6.56 -0.65
N VAL A 126 2.74 6.37 0.65
CA VAL A 126 1.77 5.90 1.65
C VAL A 126 0.61 6.90 1.79
N ILE A 127 0.93 8.20 1.92
CA ILE A 127 -0.07 9.28 2.03
C ILE A 127 -0.95 9.33 0.78
N GLU A 128 -0.35 9.32 -0.42
CA GLU A 128 -1.12 9.32 -1.67
C GLU A 128 -2.05 8.09 -1.74
N THR A 129 -1.54 6.92 -1.36
CA THR A 129 -2.34 5.68 -1.32
C THR A 129 -3.55 5.82 -0.42
N ILE A 130 -3.36 6.28 0.83
CA ILE A 130 -4.47 6.47 1.78
C ILE A 130 -5.48 7.51 1.26
N ALA A 131 -5.01 8.60 0.65
CA ALA A 131 -5.90 9.59 0.06
C ALA A 131 -6.79 9.01 -1.05
N HIS A 132 -6.27 8.10 -1.88
CA HIS A 132 -7.08 7.37 -2.86
C HIS A 132 -8.06 6.39 -2.21
N VAL A 133 -7.63 5.64 -1.19
CA VAL A 133 -8.49 4.72 -0.43
C VAL A 133 -9.68 5.47 0.17
N ARG A 134 -9.44 6.61 0.85
CA ARG A 134 -10.52 7.39 1.48
C ARG A 134 -11.55 7.92 0.47
N ARG A 135 -11.11 8.27 -0.74
CA ARG A 135 -12.02 8.69 -1.83
C ARG A 135 -12.85 7.53 -2.37
N CYS A 136 -12.26 6.34 -2.47
CA CYS A 136 -12.95 5.15 -2.99
C CYS A 136 -13.87 4.48 -1.96
N LEU A 137 -13.50 4.52 -0.67
CA LEU A 137 -14.17 3.82 0.42
C LEU A 137 -14.55 4.80 1.54
N PRO A 138 -15.45 5.76 1.29
CA PRO A 138 -15.84 6.74 2.31
C PRO A 138 -16.46 6.02 3.52
N GLY A 139 -15.98 6.35 4.72
CA GLY A 139 -16.46 5.79 5.99
C GLY A 139 -15.88 4.42 6.38
N VAL A 140 -15.03 3.80 5.54
CA VAL A 140 -14.31 2.57 5.93
C VAL A 140 -13.05 2.98 6.72
N PRO A 141 -12.80 2.41 7.92
CA PRO A 141 -11.61 2.71 8.70
C PRO A 141 -10.34 2.25 7.98
N VAL A 142 -9.33 3.13 7.97
CA VAL A 142 -8.00 2.90 7.41
C VAL A 142 -6.98 2.83 8.53
N PHE A 143 -6.31 1.69 8.65
CA PHE A 143 -5.24 1.45 9.61
C PHE A 143 -3.89 1.40 8.92
N LEU A 144 -2.91 2.13 9.45
CA LEU A 144 -1.56 2.17 8.93
C LEU A 144 -0.61 1.41 9.86
N GLY A 145 0.21 0.52 9.30
CA GLY A 145 1.25 -0.21 10.03
C GLY A 145 2.53 -0.38 9.20
N GLY A 146 3.52 -1.06 9.78
CA GLY A 146 4.82 -1.33 9.15
C GLY A 146 5.97 -0.46 9.66
N VAL A 147 7.07 -0.45 8.93
CA VAL A 147 8.34 0.14 9.38
C VAL A 147 8.25 1.65 9.53
N TYR A 148 7.68 2.35 8.55
CA TYR A 148 7.50 3.81 8.65
C TYR A 148 6.58 4.18 9.81
N ALA A 149 5.46 3.47 9.96
CA ALA A 149 4.54 3.65 11.08
C ALA A 149 5.22 3.41 12.44
N SER A 150 6.13 2.45 12.52
CA SER A 150 6.83 2.06 13.76
C SER A 150 8.00 2.97 14.12
N LEU A 151 8.77 3.42 13.13
CA LEU A 151 9.97 4.25 13.35
C LEU A 151 9.67 5.75 13.40
N CYS A 152 8.59 6.21 12.77
CA CYS A 152 8.19 7.62 12.75
C CYS A 152 6.70 7.79 13.09
N PRO A 153 6.23 7.28 14.24
CA PRO A 153 4.80 7.20 14.55
C PRO A 153 4.12 8.57 14.67
N GLU A 154 4.81 9.59 15.19
CA GLU A 154 4.27 10.96 15.31
C GLU A 154 4.00 11.54 13.92
N HIS A 155 4.99 11.43 13.02
CA HIS A 155 4.85 11.89 11.63
C HIS A 155 3.77 11.10 10.88
N ALA A 156 3.72 9.78 11.06
CA ALA A 156 2.69 8.94 10.46
C ALA A 156 1.28 9.35 10.90
N ARG A 157 1.05 9.62 12.20
CA ARG A 157 -0.24 10.09 12.71
C ARG A 157 -0.60 11.49 12.17
N ALA A 158 0.37 12.40 12.11
CA ALA A 158 0.15 13.76 11.67
C ALA A 158 -0.14 13.89 10.16
N SER A 159 0.48 13.04 9.32
CA SER A 159 0.48 13.24 7.86
C SER A 159 -0.35 12.23 7.06
N SER A 160 -0.61 11.03 7.59
CA SER A 160 -1.18 9.94 6.77
C SER A 160 -2.68 10.00 6.55
N THR A 161 -3.43 10.71 7.40
CA THR A 161 -4.92 10.68 7.45
C THR A 161 -5.52 9.29 7.71
N ALA A 162 -4.71 8.32 8.15
CA ALA A 162 -5.20 7.05 8.67
C ALA A 162 -5.97 7.27 9.98
N ASP A 163 -7.01 6.49 10.21
CA ASP A 163 -7.84 6.62 11.41
C ASP A 163 -7.07 6.12 12.66
N ARG A 164 -6.20 5.11 12.49
CA ARG A 164 -5.19 4.73 13.50
C ARG A 164 -3.86 4.31 12.88
N VAL A 165 -2.78 4.58 13.61
CA VAL A 165 -1.41 4.15 13.29
C VAL A 165 -0.95 3.16 14.35
N PHE A 166 -0.56 1.96 13.91
CA PHE A 166 -0.05 0.90 14.76
C PHE A 166 1.47 0.76 14.61
N THR A 167 2.15 0.56 15.74
CA THR A 167 3.59 0.36 15.83
C THR A 167 3.91 -1.08 16.21
N GLY A 168 5.07 -1.57 15.78
CA GLY A 168 5.53 -2.91 16.10
C GLY A 168 4.88 -4.02 15.26
N ALA A 169 5.03 -5.26 15.72
CA ALA A 169 4.49 -6.43 15.04
C ALA A 169 2.97 -6.54 15.25
N PHE A 170 2.26 -6.94 14.20
CA PHE A 170 0.84 -7.25 14.30
C PHE A 170 0.62 -8.49 15.15
N ALA A 171 -0.35 -8.43 16.05
CA ALA A 171 -0.84 -9.56 16.84
C ALA A 171 -2.37 -9.66 16.72
N PRO A 172 -2.96 -10.86 16.63
CA PRO A 172 -4.41 -11.03 16.57
C PRO A 172 -5.19 -10.33 17.69
N ALA A 173 -4.61 -10.20 18.89
CA ALA A 173 -5.23 -9.46 20.00
C ALA A 173 -5.57 -8.00 19.67
N MET A 174 -4.83 -7.39 18.72
CA MET A 174 -5.07 -6.02 18.27
C MET A 174 -6.39 -5.87 17.48
N LEU A 175 -6.96 -6.96 16.99
CA LEU A 175 -8.23 -6.95 16.24
C LEU A 175 -9.40 -6.41 17.07
N LYS A 176 -9.39 -6.69 18.38
CA LYS A 176 -10.39 -6.15 19.31
C LYS A 176 -10.34 -4.63 19.36
N GLU A 177 -9.15 -4.05 19.35
CA GLU A 177 -8.98 -2.60 19.31
C GLU A 177 -9.42 -1.98 17.98
N MET A 178 -9.36 -2.78 16.90
CA MET A 178 -9.78 -2.38 15.55
C MET A 178 -11.29 -2.59 15.30
N GLY A 179 -12.03 -3.06 16.31
CA GLY A 179 -13.49 -3.26 16.23
C GLY A 179 -13.90 -4.60 15.61
N PHE A 180 -12.97 -5.54 15.42
CA PHE A 180 -13.29 -6.88 14.94
C PHE A 180 -13.70 -7.80 16.10
N PRO A 181 -14.60 -8.78 15.84
CA PRO A 181 -14.96 -9.79 16.83
C PRO A 181 -13.73 -10.62 17.25
N PRO A 182 -13.73 -11.14 18.49
CA PRO A 182 -12.64 -11.95 19.04
C PRO A 182 -12.48 -13.30 18.33
#